data_AF-A0A349TCA9-F1
#
_entry.id   AF-A0A349TCA9-F1
#
_cell.length_a   1.000
_cell.length_b   1.000
_cell.length_c   1.000
_cell.angle_alpha   90.00
_cell.angle_beta   90.00
_cell.angle_gamma   90.00
#
_symmetry.space_group_name_H-M   'P 1'
#
loop_
_entity.id
_entity.type
_entity.pdbx_description
1 polymer ?
#
loop_
_entity_poly.entity_id
_entity_poly.type
_entity_poly.pdbx_seq_one_letter_code
_entity_poly.pdbx_strand_id
1 'polypeptide(L)' 'MVLPSMFPEGSKVEGIRVLNTVWSDRAGFEARASACSEAALELARVAGEGDREGASNAFMQMASTCHACHQSYREE' A
#
# COMPACT_ATOMS: atom_id res chain seq x y z
N MET A 1 -3.24 2.96 -9.06
CA MET A 1 -1.92 2.96 -8.39
C MET A 1 -1.00 2.00 -9.13
N VAL A 2 0.29 2.33 -9.28
CA VAL A 2 1.25 1.57 -10.09
C VAL A 2 2.17 0.65 -9.26
N LEU A 3 1.90 0.53 -7.95
CA LEU A 3 2.86 -0.05 -7.00
C LEU A 3 3.32 -1.47 -7.36
N PRO A 4 2.46 -2.43 -7.75
CA PRO A 4 2.93 -3.77 -8.13
C PRO A 4 3.84 -3.78 -9.36
N SER A 5 3.58 -2.91 -10.35
CA SER A 5 4.39 -2.86 -11.58
C SER A 5 5.83 -2.37 -11.37
N MET A 6 6.12 -1.76 -10.21
CA MET A 6 7.47 -1.32 -9.85
C MET A 6 8.35 -2.46 -9.30
N PHE A 7 7.80 -3.65 -9.05
CA PHE A 7 8.51 -4.81 -8.53
C PHE A 7 8.47 -5.99 -9.52
N PRO A 8 9.15 -5.89 -10.69
CA PRO A 8 9.21 -6.98 -11.66
C PRO A 8 9.88 -8.22 -11.07
N GLU A 9 9.56 -9.40 -11.59
CA GLU A 9 10.14 -10.66 -11.11
C GLU A 9 11.66 -10.70 -11.35
N GLY A 10 12.40 -11.19 -10.36
CA GLY A 10 13.86 -11.29 -10.45
C GLY A 10 14.62 -9.96 -10.34
N SER A 11 13.96 -8.84 -10.04
CA SER A 11 14.67 -7.60 -9.76
C SER A 11 15.46 -7.73 -8.45
N LYS A 12 16.78 -7.80 -8.58
CA LYS A 12 17.70 -7.55 -7.45
C LYS A 12 17.89 -6.05 -7.37
N VAL A 13 17.33 -5.43 -6.34
CA VAL A 13 17.56 -4.02 -6.10
C VAL A 13 18.42 -3.92 -4.85
N GLU A 14 19.71 -3.66 -5.04
CA GLU A 14 20.63 -3.43 -3.93
C GLU A 14 20.35 -2.07 -3.28
N GLY A 15 20.49 -1.99 -1.96
CA GLY A 15 20.28 -0.74 -1.21
C GLY A 15 18.83 -0.34 -1.00
N ILE A 16 17.85 -1.22 -1.24
CA ILE A 16 16.44 -1.00 -0.86
C ILE A 16 15.98 -1.98 0.20
N ARG A 17 15.04 -1.53 1.04
CA ARG A 17 14.44 -2.29 2.14
C ARG A 17 13.33 -3.23 1.66
N VAL A 18 13.43 -3.84 0.49
CA VAL A 18 12.38 -4.76 0.01
C VAL A 18 12.69 -6.18 0.46
N LEU A 19 11.70 -6.87 1.00
CA LEU A 19 11.84 -8.28 1.37
C LEU A 19 11.58 -9.19 0.16
N ASN A 20 12.21 -10.36 0.15
CA ASN A 20 11.95 -11.40 -0.86
C ASN A 20 10.48 -11.87 -0.91
N THR A 21 9.73 -11.61 0.17
CA THR A 21 8.30 -11.91 0.28
C THR A 21 7.45 -11.19 -0.76
N VAL A 22 7.93 -10.06 -1.32
CA VAL A 22 7.24 -9.38 -2.44
C VAL A 22 7.08 -10.29 -3.65
N TRP A 23 8.05 -11.17 -3.91
CA TRP A 23 8.00 -12.11 -5.02
C TRP A 23 7.44 -13.46 -4.61
N SER A 24 7.80 -13.99 -3.44
CA SER A 24 7.31 -15.32 -3.01
C SER A 24 5.82 -15.32 -2.63
N ASP A 25 5.29 -14.17 -2.20
CA ASP A 25 3.86 -13.95 -1.94
C ASP A 25 3.34 -12.80 -2.82
N ARG A 26 3.46 -12.99 -4.14
CA ARG A 26 3.07 -11.97 -5.11
C ARG A 26 1.58 -11.61 -5.01
N ALA A 27 0.72 -12.60 -4.85
CA ALA A 27 -0.73 -12.38 -4.75
C ALA A 27 -1.09 -11.57 -3.50
N GLY A 28 -0.47 -11.86 -2.35
CA GLY A 28 -0.67 -11.08 -1.12
C GLY A 28 -0.18 -9.64 -1.24
N PHE A 29 0.97 -9.43 -1.89
CA PHE A 29 1.51 -8.10 -2.17
C PHE A 29 0.57 -7.29 -3.07
N GLU A 30 0.09 -7.88 -4.17
CA GLU A 30 -0.86 -7.24 -5.09
C GLU A 30 -2.19 -6.90 -4.42
N ALA A 31 -2.74 -7.81 -3.60
CA ALA A 31 -3.97 -7.58 -2.87
C ALA A 31 -3.84 -6.38 -1.89
N ARG A 32 -2.73 -6.28 -1.17
CA ARG A 32 -2.49 -5.15 -0.25
C ARG A 32 -2.23 -3.85 -0.97
N ALA A 33 -1.58 -3.89 -2.14
CA ALA A 33 -1.44 -2.72 -3.00
C ALA A 33 -2.80 -2.23 -3.53
N SER A 34 -3.71 -3.16 -3.89
CA SER A 34 -5.10 -2.81 -4.27
C SER A 34 -5.84 -2.17 -3.11
N ALA A 35 -5.79 -2.78 -1.91
CA ALA A 35 -6.44 -2.24 -0.72
C ALA A 35 -5.96 -0.82 -0.36
N CYS A 36 -4.66 -0.55 -0.48
CA CYS A 36 -4.11 0.79 -0.31
C CYS A 36 -4.67 1.79 -1.35
N SER A 37 -4.78 1.35 -2.61
CA SER A 37 -5.36 2.17 -3.69
C SER A 37 -6.81 2.53 -3.42
N GLU A 38 -7.61 1.55 -3.01
CA GLU A 38 -9.03 1.71 -2.70
C GLU A 38 -9.22 2.65 -1.50
N ALA A 39 -8.44 2.46 -0.43
CA ALA A 39 -8.48 3.34 0.74
C ALA A 39 -8.05 4.78 0.41
N ALA A 40 -7.06 4.96 -0.47
CA ALA A 40 -6.65 6.28 -0.92
C ALA A 40 -7.73 6.99 -1.77
N LEU A 41 -8.44 6.25 -2.61
CA LEU A 41 -9.57 6.78 -3.38
C LEU A 41 -10.73 7.20 -2.47
N GLU A 42 -11.03 6.41 -1.44
CA GLU A 42 -12.06 6.76 -0.46
C GLU A 42 -11.67 8.00 0.35
N LEU A 43 -10.42 8.08 0.80
CA LEU A 43 -9.90 9.30 1.45
C LEU A 43 -10.06 10.52 0.53
N ALA A 44 -9.70 10.41 -0.75
CA ALA A 44 -9.84 11.51 -1.69
C ALA A 44 -11.31 11.92 -1.89
N ARG A 45 -12.23 10.95 -1.96
CA ARG A 45 -13.67 11.20 -2.09
C ARG A 45 -14.21 11.98 -0.89
N VAL A 46 -13.99 11.47 0.32
CA VAL A 46 -14.52 12.08 1.56
C VAL A 46 -13.88 13.45 1.82
N ALA A 47 -12.58 13.59 1.58
CA ALA A 47 -11.91 14.89 1.67
C ALA A 47 -12.47 15.91 0.66
N GLY A 48 -12.81 15.46 -0.55
CA GLY A 48 -13.43 16.31 -1.58
C GLY A 48 -14.84 16.80 -1.22
N GLU A 49 -15.54 16.10 -0.34
CA GLU A 49 -16.86 16.49 0.19
C GLU A 49 -16.76 17.51 1.34
N GLY A 50 -15.55 17.82 1.82
CA GLY A 50 -15.33 18.73 2.94
C GLY A 50 -15.62 18.11 4.31
N ASP A 51 -15.86 16.80 4.38
CA ASP A 51 -16.05 16.07 5.63
C ASP A 51 -14.70 15.80 6.30
N ARG A 52 -14.33 16.69 7.23
CA ARG A 52 -13.07 16.60 7.96
C ARG A 52 -12.97 15.36 8.85
N GLU A 53 -14.06 14.97 9.50
CA GLU A 53 -14.06 13.81 10.40
C GLU A 53 -13.98 12.52 9.60
N GLY A 54 -14.80 12.40 8.56
CA GLY A 54 -14.75 11.28 7.62
C GLY A 54 -13.37 11.18 6.95
N ALA A 55 -12.76 12.29 6.53
CA ALA A 55 -11.43 12.29 5.95
C ALA A 55 -10.35 11.83 6.96
N SER A 56 -10.47 12.20 8.23
CA SER A 56 -9.57 11.71 9.29
C SER A 56 -9.69 10.19 9.46
N ASN A 57 -10.92 9.66 9.47
CA ASN A 57 -11.16 8.22 9.59
C ASN A 57 -10.69 7.45 8.35
N ALA A 58 -10.93 7.99 7.15
CA ALA A 58 -10.44 7.41 5.89
C ALA A 58 -8.90 7.44 5.81
N PHE A 59 -8.27 8.49 6.33
CA PHE A 59 -6.81 8.57 6.43
C PHE A 59 -6.24 7.48 7.34
N MET A 60 -6.83 7.26 8.51
CA MET A 60 -6.39 6.19 9.41
C MET A 60 -6.54 4.81 8.78
N GLN A 61 -7.62 4.57 8.03
CA GLN A 61 -7.81 3.35 7.27
C GLN A 61 -6.72 3.18 6.20
N MET A 62 -6.45 4.21 5.39
CA MET A 62 -5.36 4.19 4.41
C MET A 62 -4.00 3.96 5.08
N ALA A 63 -3.69 4.64 6.19
CA ALA A 63 -2.44 4.48 6.92
C ALA A 63 -2.25 3.04 7.45
N SER A 64 -3.34 2.37 7.86
CA SER A 64 -3.29 0.97 8.26
C SER A 64 -2.85 0.04 7.11
N THR A 65 -3.23 0.34 5.86
CA THR A 65 -2.78 -0.42 4.69
C THR A 65 -1.28 -0.26 4.45
N CYS A 66 -0.73 0.94 4.69
CA CYS A 66 0.71 1.20 4.64
C CYS A 66 1.44 0.32 5.66
N HIS A 67 0.99 0.31 6.91
CA HIS A 67 1.58 -0.50 7.97
C HIS A 67 1.51 -1.99 7.65
N ALA A 68 0.33 -2.47 7.26
CA ALA A 68 0.11 -3.88 6.96
C ALA A 68 0.99 -4.37 5.80
N CYS A 69 1.18 -3.56 4.75
CA CYS A 69 2.09 -3.89 3.66
C CYS A 69 3.56 -3.89 4.13
N HIS A 70 4.00 -2.87 4.86
CA HIS A 70 5.40 -2.79 5.30
C HIS A 70 5.78 -3.92 6.26
N GLN A 71 4.87 -4.33 7.15
CA GLN A 71 5.10 -5.45 8.07
C GLN A 71 5.43 -6.77 7.35
N SER A 72 4.88 -6.98 6.16
CA SER A 72 5.05 -8.24 5.42
C SER A 72 6.09 -8.16 4.31
N TYR A 73 6.39 -6.97 3.78
CA TYR A 73 7.14 -6.82 2.53
C TYR A 73 8.29 -5.80 2.58
N ARG A 74 8.51 -5.11 3.70
CA ARG A 74 9.59 -4.13 3.85
C ARG A 74 10.48 -4.46 5.06
N GLU A 75 11.79 -4.37 4.88
CA GLU A 75 12.72 -4.32 6.02
C GLU A 75 12.49 -3.03 6.82
N GLU A 76 12.64 -3.12 8.14
CA GLU A 76 12.49 -1.98 9.06
C GLU A 76 13.62 -0.95 8.90
#